data_AF-A0A1Q5SL75-F1
#
_entry.id   AF-A0A1Q5SL75-F1
#
_cell.length_a   1.000
_cell.length_b   1.000
_cell.length_c   1.000
_cell.angle_alpha   90.00
_cell.angle_beta   90.00
_cell.angle_gamma   90.00
#
_symmetry.space_group_name_H-M   'P 1'
#
loop_
_entity.id
_entity.type
_entity.pdbx_description
1 polymer ?
#
loop_
_entity_poly.entity_id
_entity_poly.type
_entity_poly.pdbx_seq_one_letter_code
_entity_poly.pdbx_strand_id
1 'polypeptide(L)'
;MKDIQRRSGAVDAMLKLLARAAVLTAERDGTEPKIPPRLLELVGATEAANLINEQSDRRKAVAAARKNREGAMQAGLEAARQDVAVYGRMESLDELVKLRQERVNSTRALVDRNVLSMTVLNQVQTELTDAEQRRREALNQFAQAKQRLVTMQADALRVQADLKNDLEVEIETIERQVADNEREFNSSESVLRMLPATRAQFAKEANRVTYQVVRQTDAGPVSIESTGMTVLQPGDLVNIIAGESESSEQAGSPVVTPQSGKSLPAGRSAKQQEAGSAVADQRVGPK
;
A
#
# COMPACT_ATOMS: atom_id res chain seq x y z
N MET A 1 17.40 26.71 3.88
CA MET A 1 17.11 26.39 2.46
C MET A 1 17.07 24.89 2.20
N LYS A 2 18.14 24.13 2.50
CA LYS A 2 18.20 22.67 2.27
C LYS A 2 17.08 21.87 2.94
N ASP A 3 16.70 22.20 4.18
CA ASP A 3 15.66 21.47 4.91
C ASP A 3 14.23 21.78 4.44
N ILE A 4 13.99 22.97 3.89
CA ILE A 4 12.70 23.34 3.27
C ILE A 4 12.49 22.54 1.99
N GLN A 5 13.56 22.38 1.19
CA GLN A 5 13.52 21.64 -0.06
C GLN A 5 13.42 20.12 0.16
N ARG A 6 14.05 19.60 1.23
CA ARG A 6 13.84 18.21 1.69
C ARG A 6 12.40 17.97 2.14
N ARG A 7 11.83 18.90 2.92
CA ARG A 7 10.43 18.82 3.37
C ARG A 7 9.46 18.80 2.20
N SER A 8 9.61 19.68 1.21
CA SER A 8 8.71 19.70 0.05
C SER A 8 8.82 18.41 -0.76
N GLY A 9 10.04 17.90 -0.97
CA GLY A 9 10.25 16.63 -1.68
C GLY A 9 9.64 15.42 -0.96
N ALA A 10 9.74 15.36 0.38
CA ALA A 10 9.13 14.29 1.18
C ALA A 10 7.60 14.32 1.14
N VAL A 11 6.99 15.51 1.15
CA VAL A 11 5.53 15.66 0.99
C VAL A 11 5.07 15.20 -0.39
N ASP A 12 5.73 15.65 -1.45
CA ASP A 12 5.36 15.26 -2.83
C ASP A 12 5.49 13.75 -3.06
N ALA A 13 6.51 13.12 -2.47
CA ALA A 13 6.68 11.67 -2.47
C ALA A 13 5.56 10.97 -1.69
N MET A 14 5.24 11.46 -0.49
CA MET A 14 4.19 10.92 0.36
C MET A 14 2.80 10.98 -0.30
N LEU A 15 2.46 12.07 -0.99
CA LEU A 15 1.21 12.21 -1.73
C LEU A 15 1.05 11.14 -2.82
N LYS A 16 2.12 10.89 -3.59
CA LYS A 16 2.13 9.86 -4.63
C LYS A 16 2.02 8.45 -4.05
N LEU A 17 2.70 8.18 -2.93
CA LEU A 17 2.66 6.89 -2.26
C LEU A 17 1.27 6.61 -1.65
N LEU A 18 0.64 7.60 -1.03
CA LEU A 18 -0.72 7.48 -0.49
C LEU A 18 -1.76 7.25 -1.60
N ALA A 19 -1.65 7.95 -2.73
CA ALA A 19 -2.52 7.70 -3.89
C ALA A 19 -2.32 6.28 -4.45
N ARG A 20 -1.07 5.81 -4.55
CA ARG A 20 -0.75 4.47 -5.03
C ARG A 20 -1.23 3.37 -4.08
N ALA A 21 -1.09 3.57 -2.78
CA ALA A 21 -1.61 2.66 -1.75
C ALA A 21 -3.13 2.53 -1.87
N ALA A 22 -3.85 3.64 -2.00
CA ALA A 22 -5.30 3.64 -2.19
C ALA A 22 -5.73 2.81 -3.41
N VAL A 23 -5.06 2.98 -4.55
CA VAL A 23 -5.33 2.21 -5.77
C VAL A 23 -5.01 0.72 -5.58
N LEU A 24 -3.90 0.37 -4.93
CA LEU A 24 -3.60 -1.05 -4.61
C LEU A 24 -4.62 -1.70 -3.71
N THR A 25 -5.03 -1.01 -2.64
CA THR A 25 -6.02 -1.54 -1.71
C THR A 25 -7.36 -1.76 -2.39
N ALA A 26 -7.74 -0.84 -3.29
CA ALA A 26 -8.92 -0.98 -4.13
C ALA A 26 -8.80 -2.14 -5.14
N GLU A 27 -7.63 -2.35 -5.75
CA GLU A 27 -7.36 -3.51 -6.61
C GLU A 27 -7.45 -4.83 -5.83
N ARG A 28 -6.90 -4.90 -4.61
CA ARG A 28 -6.95 -6.08 -3.74
C ARG A 28 -8.38 -6.42 -3.34
N ASP A 29 -9.16 -5.41 -2.96
CA ASP A 29 -10.51 -5.57 -2.43
C ASP A 29 -11.57 -5.64 -3.54
N GLY A 30 -11.18 -5.39 -4.80
CA GLY A 30 -12.08 -5.36 -5.95
C GLY A 30 -13.08 -4.18 -5.91
N THR A 31 -12.75 -3.12 -5.19
CA THR A 31 -13.61 -1.93 -5.00
C THR A 31 -13.06 -0.72 -5.75
N GLU A 32 -13.83 0.37 -5.81
CA GLU A 32 -13.32 1.64 -6.33
C GLU A 32 -12.28 2.28 -5.39
N PRO A 33 -11.28 3.01 -5.92
CA PRO A 33 -10.29 3.72 -5.12
C PRO A 33 -10.93 4.74 -4.18
N LYS A 34 -10.79 4.51 -2.87
CA LYS A 34 -11.24 5.47 -1.84
C LYS A 34 -10.14 6.48 -1.57
N ILE A 35 -10.51 7.76 -1.47
CA ILE A 35 -9.56 8.82 -1.16
C ILE A 35 -9.14 8.72 0.32
N PRO A 36 -7.85 8.53 0.63
CA PRO A 36 -7.39 8.49 2.02
C PRO A 36 -7.62 9.85 2.72
N PRO A 37 -8.05 9.87 3.99
CA PRO A 37 -8.30 11.12 4.73
C PRO A 37 -7.04 11.99 4.83
N ARG A 38 -5.87 11.36 4.98
CA ARG A 38 -4.58 12.04 5.02
C ARG A 38 -4.25 12.78 3.72
N LEU A 39 -4.69 12.24 2.58
CA LEU A 39 -4.47 12.85 1.28
C LEU A 39 -5.42 14.06 1.07
N LEU A 40 -6.66 13.96 1.58
CA LEU A 40 -7.59 15.09 1.64
C LEU A 40 -7.06 16.25 2.49
N GLU A 41 -6.44 15.97 3.64
CA GLU A 41 -5.88 17.00 4.52
C GLU A 41 -4.72 17.78 3.88
N LEU A 42 -3.94 17.14 3.00
CA LEU A 42 -2.69 17.72 2.48
C LEU A 42 -2.87 18.54 1.19
N VAL A 43 -3.76 18.11 0.29
CA VAL A 43 -3.95 18.72 -1.05
C VAL A 43 -5.40 19.08 -1.37
N GLY A 44 -6.35 18.70 -0.50
CA GLY A 44 -7.78 18.93 -0.73
C GLY A 44 -8.41 17.94 -1.71
N ALA A 45 -9.75 17.93 -1.78
CA ALA A 45 -10.51 16.88 -2.46
C ALA A 45 -10.27 16.76 -3.98
N THR A 46 -10.06 17.89 -4.66
CA THR A 46 -9.94 17.93 -6.13
C THR A 46 -8.58 17.41 -6.60
N GLU A 47 -7.49 17.89 -6.00
CA GLU A 47 -6.15 17.42 -6.32
C GLU A 47 -5.94 15.97 -5.85
N ALA A 48 -6.55 15.60 -4.73
CA ALA A 48 -6.57 14.22 -4.25
C ALA A 48 -7.18 13.25 -5.27
N ALA A 49 -8.34 13.61 -5.83
CA ALA A 49 -8.99 12.82 -6.86
C ALA A 49 -8.12 12.72 -8.13
N ASN A 50 -7.47 13.81 -8.53
CA ASN A 50 -6.60 13.81 -9.71
C ASN A 50 -5.40 12.87 -9.53
N LEU A 51 -4.73 12.89 -8.38
CA LEU A 51 -3.61 11.99 -8.09
C LEU A 51 -4.03 10.52 -8.10
N ILE A 52 -5.20 10.20 -7.55
CA ILE A 52 -5.74 8.83 -7.56
C ILE A 52 -6.11 8.40 -8.98
N ASN A 53 -6.72 9.28 -9.77
CA ASN A 53 -7.05 9.01 -11.16
C ASN A 53 -5.79 8.76 -11.99
N GLU A 54 -4.73 9.57 -11.80
CA GLU A 54 -3.45 9.37 -12.49
C GLU A 54 -2.82 8.01 -12.13
N GLN A 55 -2.85 7.61 -10.85
CA GLN A 55 -2.38 6.28 -10.45
C GLN A 55 -3.27 5.16 -10.98
N SER A 56 -4.58 5.36 -11.01
CA SER A 56 -5.56 4.41 -11.56
C SER A 56 -5.33 4.19 -13.05
N ASP A 57 -5.12 5.25 -13.84
CA ASP A 57 -4.84 5.15 -15.28
C ASP A 57 -3.54 4.42 -15.57
N ARG A 58 -2.48 4.68 -14.78
CA ARG A 58 -1.21 3.93 -14.88
C ARG A 58 -1.38 2.45 -14.58
N ARG A 59 -2.23 2.12 -13.60
CA ARG A 59 -2.50 0.74 -13.16
C ARG A 59 -3.53 0.02 -14.01
N LYS A 60 -4.37 0.74 -14.76
CA LYS A 60 -5.51 0.21 -15.50
C LYS A 60 -5.14 -0.95 -16.40
N ALA A 61 -4.03 -0.86 -17.13
CA ALA A 61 -3.56 -1.93 -18.01
C ALA A 61 -3.17 -3.20 -17.23
N VAL A 62 -2.50 -3.05 -16.09
CA VAL A 62 -2.08 -4.16 -15.23
C VAL A 62 -3.30 -4.80 -14.57
N ALA A 63 -4.20 -3.99 -14.01
CA ALA A 63 -5.44 -4.47 -13.39
C ALA A 63 -6.33 -5.20 -14.41
N ALA A 64 -6.47 -4.65 -15.62
CA ALA A 64 -7.21 -5.31 -16.70
C ALA A 64 -6.56 -6.63 -17.13
N ALA A 65 -5.22 -6.66 -17.27
CA ALA A 65 -4.50 -7.90 -17.60
C ALA A 65 -4.70 -8.98 -16.53
N ARG A 66 -4.65 -8.61 -15.24
CA ARG A 66 -4.92 -9.53 -14.12
C ARG A 66 -6.35 -10.07 -14.16
N LYS A 67 -7.34 -9.18 -14.29
CA LYS A 67 -8.76 -9.57 -14.40
C LYS A 67 -9.03 -10.47 -15.60
N ASN A 68 -8.42 -10.18 -16.75
CA ASN A 68 -8.53 -11.01 -17.95
C ASN A 68 -7.90 -12.39 -17.74
N ARG A 69 -6.76 -12.45 -17.03
CA ARG A 69 -6.09 -13.71 -16.69
C ARG A 69 -6.96 -14.56 -15.75
N GLU A 70 -7.55 -13.96 -14.73
CA GLU A 70 -8.51 -14.64 -13.84
C GLU A 70 -9.74 -15.14 -14.60
N GLY A 71 -10.31 -14.30 -15.48
CA GLY A 71 -11.45 -14.67 -16.32
C GLY A 71 -11.11 -15.83 -17.27
N ALA A 72 -9.93 -15.81 -17.89
CA ALA A 72 -9.46 -16.91 -18.75
C ALA A 72 -9.26 -18.22 -17.96
N MET A 73 -8.77 -18.14 -16.72
CA MET A 73 -8.65 -19.31 -15.84
C MET A 73 -10.01 -19.87 -15.43
N GLN A 74 -10.96 -19.01 -15.09
CA GLN A 74 -12.33 -19.42 -14.75
C GLN A 74 -13.01 -20.08 -15.95
N ALA A 75 -12.93 -19.48 -17.14
CA ALA A 75 -13.44 -20.06 -18.36
C ALA A 75 -12.79 -21.43 -18.67
N GLY A 76 -11.48 -21.54 -18.46
CA GLY A 76 -10.77 -22.82 -18.60
C GLY A 76 -11.24 -23.89 -17.60
N LEU A 77 -11.51 -23.50 -16.35
CA LEU A 77 -12.08 -24.39 -15.33
C LEU A 77 -13.50 -24.83 -15.66
N GLU A 78 -14.32 -23.93 -16.18
CA GLU A 78 -15.68 -24.24 -16.65
C GLU A 78 -15.65 -25.22 -17.81
N ALA A 79 -14.77 -25.00 -18.79
CA ALA A 79 -14.55 -25.94 -19.90
C ALA A 79 -14.10 -27.32 -19.40
N ALA A 80 -13.13 -27.37 -18.48
CA ALA A 80 -12.67 -28.64 -17.89
C ALA A 80 -13.77 -29.35 -17.08
N ARG A 81 -14.63 -28.61 -16.38
CA ARG A 81 -15.83 -29.16 -15.70
C ARG A 81 -16.82 -29.74 -16.71
N GLN A 82 -17.01 -29.05 -17.83
CA GLN A 82 -17.89 -29.51 -18.89
C GLN A 82 -17.34 -30.79 -19.54
N ASP A 83 -16.03 -30.88 -19.79
CA ASP A 83 -15.39 -32.09 -20.32
C ASP A 83 -15.62 -33.28 -19.38
N VAL A 84 -15.42 -33.10 -18.07
CA VAL A 84 -15.70 -34.15 -17.07
C VAL A 84 -17.18 -34.54 -17.08
N ALA A 85 -18.10 -33.59 -17.23
CA ALA A 85 -19.54 -33.88 -17.31
C ALA A 85 -19.92 -34.63 -18.61
N VAL A 86 -19.25 -34.35 -19.72
CA VAL A 86 -19.45 -35.05 -21.00
C VAL A 86 -18.93 -36.48 -20.91
N TYR A 87 -17.68 -36.67 -20.44
CA TYR A 87 -17.09 -37.99 -20.28
C TYR A 87 -17.72 -38.81 -19.14
N GLY A 88 -18.37 -38.17 -18.18
CA GLY A 88 -19.07 -38.83 -17.08
C GLY A 88 -20.37 -39.54 -17.48
N ARG A 89 -20.91 -39.29 -18.70
CA ARG A 89 -22.11 -39.96 -19.20
C ARG A 89 -21.79 -41.36 -19.73
N MET A 90 -21.47 -42.27 -18.83
CA MET A 90 -21.07 -43.64 -19.15
C MET A 90 -22.23 -44.65 -19.16
N GLU A 91 -23.42 -44.22 -18.74
CA GLU A 91 -24.62 -45.06 -18.59
C GLU A 91 -24.95 -45.81 -19.89
N SER A 92 -24.86 -45.16 -21.05
CA SER A 92 -25.13 -45.79 -22.34
C SER A 92 -24.11 -46.86 -22.74
N LEU A 93 -22.85 -46.73 -22.32
CA LEU A 93 -21.82 -47.74 -22.54
C LEU A 93 -21.99 -48.92 -21.58
N ASP A 94 -22.37 -48.66 -20.33
CA ASP A 94 -22.69 -49.70 -19.35
C ASP A 94 -23.90 -50.53 -19.80
N GLU A 95 -24.96 -49.88 -20.30
CA GLU A 95 -26.13 -50.53 -20.89
C GLU A 95 -25.76 -51.36 -22.13
N LEU A 96 -24.90 -50.83 -23.01
CA LEU A 96 -24.44 -51.55 -24.19
C LEU A 96 -23.67 -52.83 -23.80
N VAL A 97 -22.77 -52.75 -22.83
CA VAL A 97 -22.03 -53.92 -22.33
C VAL A 97 -22.99 -54.94 -21.73
N LYS A 98 -23.96 -54.50 -20.92
CA LYS A 98 -24.98 -55.38 -20.34
C LYS A 98 -25.79 -56.10 -21.42
N LEU A 99 -26.27 -55.38 -22.44
CA LEU A 99 -27.03 -55.95 -23.55
C LEU A 99 -26.19 -56.99 -24.34
N ARG A 100 -24.91 -56.69 -24.61
CA ARG A 100 -24.01 -57.63 -25.31
C ARG A 100 -23.71 -58.85 -24.45
N GLN A 101 -23.56 -58.70 -23.14
CA GLN A 101 -23.38 -59.81 -22.20
C GLN A 101 -24.61 -60.73 -22.17
N GLU A 102 -25.82 -60.17 -22.13
CA GLU A 102 -27.06 -60.93 -22.21
C GLU A 102 -27.16 -61.72 -23.53
N ARG A 103 -26.74 -61.11 -24.65
CA ARG A 103 -26.66 -61.78 -25.95
C ARG A 103 -25.62 -62.91 -25.97
N VAL A 104 -24.45 -62.74 -25.35
CA VAL A 104 -23.46 -63.83 -25.21
C VAL A 104 -24.07 -65.00 -24.42
N ASN A 105 -24.75 -64.70 -23.31
CA ASN A 105 -25.35 -65.72 -22.44
C ASN A 105 -26.45 -66.52 -23.17
N SER A 106 -27.32 -65.84 -23.92
CA SER A 106 -28.38 -66.49 -24.69
C SER A 106 -27.82 -67.30 -25.86
N THR A 107 -26.82 -66.79 -26.57
CA THR A 107 -26.16 -67.49 -27.68
C THR A 107 -25.42 -68.73 -27.19
N ARG A 108 -24.73 -68.64 -26.04
CA ARG A 108 -24.07 -69.80 -25.40
C ARG A 108 -25.07 -70.90 -25.11
N ALA A 109 -26.21 -70.58 -24.50
CA ALA A 109 -27.27 -71.56 -24.21
C ALA A 109 -27.83 -72.24 -25.48
N LEU A 110 -27.85 -71.54 -26.62
CA LEU A 110 -28.27 -72.11 -27.90
C LEU A 110 -27.18 -72.99 -28.54
N VAL A 111 -25.91 -72.63 -28.39
CA VAL A 111 -24.78 -73.48 -28.83
C VAL A 111 -24.71 -74.75 -27.98
N ASP A 112 -24.89 -74.67 -26.67
CA ASP A 112 -24.91 -75.84 -25.76
C ASP A 112 -26.03 -76.82 -26.11
N ARG A 113 -27.11 -76.32 -26.72
CA ARG A 113 -28.22 -77.12 -27.25
C ARG A 113 -28.02 -77.57 -28.70
N ASN A 114 -26.84 -77.35 -29.28
CA ASN A 114 -26.51 -77.60 -30.69
C ASN A 114 -27.43 -76.91 -31.72
N VAL A 115 -28.07 -75.79 -31.35
CA VAL A 115 -28.96 -75.03 -32.25
C VAL A 115 -28.15 -74.03 -33.10
N LEU A 116 -27.08 -73.47 -32.54
CA LEU A 116 -26.18 -72.52 -33.21
C LEU A 116 -24.76 -73.08 -33.30
N SER A 117 -23.99 -72.58 -34.26
CA SER A 117 -22.57 -72.94 -34.40
C SER A 117 -21.68 -72.16 -33.42
N MET A 118 -20.56 -72.77 -33.03
CA MET A 118 -19.54 -72.14 -32.18
C MET A 118 -18.99 -70.84 -32.79
N THR A 119 -18.97 -70.72 -34.12
CA THR A 119 -18.55 -69.51 -34.83
C THR A 119 -19.40 -68.30 -34.46
N VAL A 120 -20.72 -68.48 -34.30
CA VAL A 120 -21.63 -67.39 -33.90
C VAL A 120 -21.34 -66.95 -32.46
N LEU A 121 -21.05 -67.90 -31.56
CA LEU A 121 -20.68 -67.57 -30.18
C LEU A 121 -19.37 -66.75 -30.14
N ASN A 122 -18.36 -67.15 -30.90
CA ASN A 122 -17.10 -66.41 -30.98
C ASN A 122 -17.31 -64.98 -31.50
N GLN A 123 -18.17 -64.79 -32.50
CA GLN A 123 -18.49 -63.46 -33.01
C GLN A 123 -19.13 -62.57 -31.93
N VAL A 124 -20.12 -63.09 -31.19
CA VAL A 124 -20.79 -62.30 -30.13
C VAL A 124 -19.83 -62.01 -28.96
N GLN A 125 -18.90 -62.92 -28.65
CA GLN A 125 -17.83 -62.68 -27.67
C GLN A 125 -16.87 -61.57 -28.09
N THR A 126 -16.51 -61.50 -29.38
CA THR A 126 -15.71 -60.38 -29.91
C THR A 126 -16.45 -59.06 -29.77
N GLU A 127 -17.74 -59.01 -30.12
CA GLU A 127 -18.56 -57.80 -29.98
C GLU A 127 -18.69 -57.33 -28.52
N LEU A 128 -18.78 -58.27 -27.56
CA LEU A 128 -18.75 -57.95 -26.14
C LEU A 128 -17.39 -57.35 -25.74
N THR A 129 -16.30 -57.96 -26.19
CA THR A 129 -14.94 -57.48 -25.91
C THR A 129 -14.72 -56.07 -26.46
N ASP A 130 -15.21 -55.78 -27.67
CA ASP A 130 -15.18 -54.45 -28.28
C ASP A 130 -15.97 -53.42 -27.45
N ALA A 131 -17.16 -53.80 -26.94
CA ALA A 131 -17.97 -52.93 -26.09
C ALA A 131 -17.26 -52.65 -24.75
N GLU A 132 -16.66 -53.67 -24.13
CA GLU A 132 -15.86 -53.50 -22.91
C GLU A 132 -14.63 -52.62 -23.16
N GLN A 133 -13.96 -52.76 -24.29
CA GLN A 133 -12.81 -51.93 -24.65
C GLN A 133 -13.21 -50.47 -24.77
N ARG A 134 -14.34 -50.16 -25.44
CA ARG A 134 -14.87 -48.80 -25.53
C ARG A 134 -15.23 -48.23 -24.16
N ARG A 135 -15.79 -49.04 -23.27
CA ARG A 135 -16.08 -48.64 -21.89
C ARG A 135 -14.80 -48.31 -21.11
N ARG A 136 -13.78 -49.16 -21.19
CA ARG A 136 -12.48 -48.92 -20.53
C ARG A 136 -11.78 -47.68 -21.07
N GLU A 137 -11.85 -47.46 -22.38
CA GLU A 137 -11.30 -46.25 -23.01
C GLU A 137 -12.02 -44.99 -22.52
N ALA A 138 -13.36 -45.01 -22.45
CA ALA A 138 -14.13 -43.91 -21.89
C ALA A 138 -13.81 -43.65 -20.39
N LEU A 139 -13.62 -44.72 -19.59
CA LEU A 139 -13.20 -44.59 -18.19
C LEU A 139 -11.84 -43.92 -18.08
N ASN A 140 -10.89 -44.29 -18.93
CA ASN A 140 -9.56 -43.69 -18.96
C ASN A 140 -9.64 -42.21 -19.35
N GLN A 141 -10.45 -41.85 -20.35
CA GLN A 141 -10.66 -40.47 -20.75
C GLN A 141 -11.30 -39.64 -19.63
N PHE A 142 -12.29 -40.19 -18.94
CA PHE A 142 -12.91 -39.55 -17.77
C PHE A 142 -11.89 -39.33 -16.64
N ALA A 143 -11.08 -40.35 -16.32
CA ALA A 143 -10.04 -40.24 -15.31
C ALA A 143 -8.99 -39.17 -15.66
N GLN A 144 -8.56 -39.11 -16.93
CA GLN A 144 -7.65 -38.08 -17.43
C GLN A 144 -8.27 -36.68 -17.36
N ALA A 145 -9.53 -36.52 -17.78
CA ALA A 145 -10.25 -35.24 -17.68
C ALA A 145 -10.38 -34.76 -16.24
N LYS A 146 -10.69 -35.68 -15.30
CA LYS A 146 -10.76 -35.38 -13.87
C LYS A 146 -9.40 -34.95 -13.31
N GLN A 147 -8.32 -35.64 -13.68
CA GLN A 147 -6.97 -35.26 -13.27
C GLN A 147 -6.58 -33.89 -13.80
N ARG A 148 -6.91 -33.57 -15.07
CA ARG A 148 -6.69 -32.24 -15.64
C ARG A 148 -7.47 -31.17 -14.88
N LEU A 149 -8.75 -31.42 -14.55
CA LEU A 149 -9.56 -30.51 -13.75
C LEU A 149 -8.93 -30.23 -12.39
N VAL A 150 -8.49 -31.27 -11.67
CA VAL A 150 -7.85 -31.10 -10.36
C VAL A 150 -6.56 -30.28 -10.47
N THR A 151 -5.76 -30.55 -11.50
CA THR A 151 -4.51 -29.82 -11.76
C THR A 151 -4.80 -28.34 -12.06
N MET A 152 -5.76 -28.06 -12.95
CA MET A 152 -6.18 -26.69 -13.27
C MET A 152 -6.77 -25.96 -12.06
N GLN A 153 -7.49 -26.66 -11.16
CA GLN A 153 -8.00 -26.07 -9.92
C GLN A 153 -6.86 -25.70 -8.97
N ALA A 154 -5.88 -26.57 -8.81
CA ALA A 154 -4.70 -26.29 -7.99
C ALA A 154 -3.92 -25.09 -8.56
N ASP A 155 -3.71 -25.05 -9.88
CA ASP A 155 -3.02 -23.95 -10.55
C ASP A 155 -3.80 -22.63 -10.44
N ALA A 156 -5.12 -22.66 -10.56
CA ALA A 156 -5.96 -21.47 -10.39
C ALA A 156 -5.88 -20.92 -8.96
N LEU A 157 -5.97 -21.79 -7.95
CA LEU A 157 -5.82 -21.39 -6.55
C LEU A 157 -4.43 -20.83 -6.26
N ARG A 158 -3.39 -21.45 -6.84
CA ARG A 158 -2.01 -20.97 -6.72
C ARG A 158 -1.85 -19.58 -7.33
N VAL A 159 -2.30 -19.37 -8.56
CA VAL A 159 -2.19 -18.06 -9.22
C VAL A 159 -3.00 -17.01 -8.47
N GLN A 160 -4.18 -17.35 -7.95
CA GLN A 160 -4.98 -16.42 -7.15
C GLN A 160 -4.25 -16.04 -5.85
N ALA A 161 -3.61 -17.00 -5.18
CA ALA A 161 -2.81 -16.74 -4.00
C ALA A 161 -1.56 -15.89 -4.32
N ASP A 162 -0.85 -16.20 -5.40
CA ASP A 162 0.32 -15.45 -5.86
C ASP A 162 -0.06 -13.99 -6.18
N LEU A 163 -1.18 -13.76 -6.90
CA LEU A 163 -1.67 -12.42 -7.21
C LEU A 163 -2.03 -11.61 -5.95
N LYS A 164 -2.67 -12.23 -4.97
CA LYS A 164 -3.00 -11.58 -3.69
C LYS A 164 -1.74 -11.26 -2.89
N ASN A 165 -0.81 -12.21 -2.80
CA ASN A 165 0.45 -12.04 -2.11
C ASN A 165 1.30 -10.92 -2.75
N ASP A 166 1.37 -10.87 -4.08
CA ASP A 166 2.08 -9.80 -4.80
C ASP A 166 1.50 -8.41 -4.49
N LEU A 167 0.17 -8.29 -4.45
CA LEU A 167 -0.52 -7.06 -4.05
C LEU A 167 -0.25 -6.71 -2.58
N GLU A 168 -0.30 -7.68 -1.67
CA GLU A 168 -0.04 -7.48 -0.24
C GLU A 168 1.40 -7.02 0.02
N VAL A 169 2.39 -7.65 -0.62
CA VAL A 169 3.80 -7.26 -0.52
C VAL A 169 4.03 -5.85 -1.07
N GLU A 170 3.39 -5.49 -2.19
CA GLU A 170 3.48 -4.14 -2.75
C GLU A 170 2.85 -3.10 -1.83
N ILE A 171 1.68 -3.40 -1.24
CA ILE A 171 1.01 -2.54 -0.25
C ILE A 171 1.91 -2.35 0.97
N GLU A 172 2.41 -3.44 1.57
CA GLU A 172 3.25 -3.37 2.76
C GLU A 172 4.52 -2.55 2.51
N THR A 173 5.13 -2.72 1.33
CA THR A 173 6.32 -1.95 0.95
C THR A 173 6.00 -0.46 0.85
N ILE A 174 4.87 -0.09 0.27
CA ILE A 174 4.44 1.32 0.15
C ILE A 174 4.06 1.89 1.51
N GLU A 175 3.38 1.13 2.36
CA GLU A 175 3.03 1.55 3.72
C GLU A 175 4.29 1.83 4.57
N ARG A 176 5.32 0.98 4.45
CA ARG A 176 6.63 1.24 5.07
C ARG A 176 7.27 2.52 4.53
N GLN A 177 7.25 2.73 3.21
CA GLN A 177 7.75 3.96 2.59
C GLN A 177 6.97 5.20 3.04
N VAL A 178 5.66 5.11 3.22
CA VAL A 178 4.84 6.21 3.77
C VAL A 178 5.25 6.50 5.20
N ALA A 179 5.39 5.49 6.05
CA ALA A 179 5.80 5.66 7.45
C ALA A 179 7.19 6.27 7.58
N ASP A 180 8.14 5.89 6.74
CA ASP A 180 9.50 6.45 6.74
C ASP A 180 9.51 7.91 6.25
N ASN A 181 8.76 8.24 5.18
CA ASN A 181 8.60 9.62 4.73
C ASN A 181 7.89 10.48 5.79
N GLU A 182 6.92 9.93 6.53
CA GLU A 182 6.24 10.64 7.61
C GLU A 182 7.20 10.93 8.78
N ARG A 183 8.10 10.00 9.12
CA ARG A 183 9.17 10.24 10.10
C ARG A 183 10.16 11.30 9.63
N GLU A 184 10.56 11.30 8.36
CA GLU A 184 11.45 12.33 7.79
C GLU A 184 10.77 13.71 7.77
N PHE A 185 9.48 13.75 7.43
CA PHE A 185 8.68 14.97 7.46
C PHE A 185 8.58 15.54 8.88
N ASN A 186 8.22 14.72 9.86
CA ASN A 186 8.05 15.14 11.26
C ASN A 186 9.37 15.56 11.92
N SER A 187 10.48 14.87 11.61
CA SER A 187 11.80 15.26 12.08
C SER A 187 12.27 16.57 11.46
N SER A 188 12.05 16.78 10.16
CA SER A 188 12.33 18.05 9.48
C SER A 188 11.46 19.19 10.02
N GLU A 189 10.19 18.94 10.33
CA GLU A 189 9.31 19.92 10.97
C GLU A 189 9.81 20.29 12.37
N SER A 190 10.22 19.32 13.16
CA SER A 190 10.76 19.54 14.51
C SER A 190 12.03 20.39 14.48
N VAL A 191 12.94 20.13 13.54
CA VAL A 191 14.15 20.95 13.33
C VAL A 191 13.77 22.38 12.93
N LEU A 192 12.81 22.56 12.02
CA LEU A 192 12.34 23.89 11.63
C LEU A 192 11.66 24.65 12.78
N ARG A 193 10.92 23.95 13.65
CA ARG A 193 10.29 24.55 14.85
C ARG A 193 11.32 24.94 15.91
N MET A 194 12.45 24.24 16.01
CA MET A 194 13.51 24.55 16.97
C MET A 194 14.44 25.69 16.53
N LEU A 195 14.40 26.13 15.26
CA LEU A 195 15.20 27.26 14.78
C LEU A 195 14.55 28.60 15.21
N PRO A 196 15.17 29.39 16.11
CA PRO A 196 14.57 30.64 16.62
C PRO A 196 14.61 31.83 15.64
N ALA A 197 15.13 31.66 14.43
CA ALA A 197 15.67 32.79 13.67
C ALA A 197 14.78 33.35 12.54
N THR A 198 13.93 32.57 11.88
CA THR A 198 13.28 33.07 10.64
C THR A 198 11.97 33.82 10.83
N ARG A 199 11.30 33.72 11.99
CA ARG A 199 10.05 34.48 12.25
C ARG A 199 10.27 35.77 13.04
N ALA A 200 11.29 35.80 13.90
CA ALA A 200 11.51 36.92 14.83
C ALA A 200 12.49 37.98 14.31
N GLN A 201 13.42 37.64 13.40
CA GLN A 201 14.38 38.62 12.87
C GLN A 201 13.72 39.62 11.91
N PHE A 202 12.87 39.16 10.99
CA PHE A 202 12.14 40.05 10.09
C PHE A 202 11.08 40.92 10.78
N ALA A 203 10.51 40.47 11.91
CA ALA A 203 9.55 41.26 12.67
C ALA A 203 10.21 42.29 13.60
N LYS A 204 11.46 42.07 14.04
CA LYS A 204 12.18 43.01 14.92
C LYS A 204 12.95 44.09 14.18
N GLU A 205 13.39 43.85 12.94
CA GLU A 205 14.09 44.89 12.15
C GLU A 205 13.13 45.96 11.60
N ALA A 206 11.87 45.62 11.32
CA ALA A 206 10.87 46.58 10.85
C ALA A 206 10.47 47.64 11.88
N ASN A 207 10.73 47.41 13.18
CA ASN A 207 10.36 48.32 14.28
C ASN A 207 11.51 49.19 14.80
N ARG A 208 12.69 49.20 14.14
CA ARG A 208 13.88 49.94 14.59
C ARG A 208 14.24 51.17 13.74
N VAL A 209 13.47 51.43 12.69
CA VAL A 209 13.72 52.54 11.76
C VAL A 209 12.50 53.44 11.76
N THR A 210 12.65 54.65 12.28
CA THR A 210 11.61 55.69 12.23
C THR A 210 11.97 56.68 11.12
N TYR A 211 11.00 56.99 10.27
CA TYR A 211 11.18 57.93 9.16
C TYR A 211 10.58 59.28 9.54
N GLN A 212 11.27 60.36 9.17
CA GLN A 212 10.77 61.72 9.36
C GLN A 212 10.97 62.51 8.08
N VAL A 213 9.93 63.20 7.63
CA VAL A 213 9.97 64.05 6.43
C VAL A 213 10.05 65.50 6.87
N VAL A 214 11.12 66.20 6.48
CA VAL A 214 11.28 67.64 6.69
C VAL A 214 10.86 68.36 5.41
N ARG A 215 9.79 69.15 5.49
CA ARG A 215 9.24 69.92 4.37
C ARG A 215 9.47 71.40 4.59
N GLN A 216 9.92 72.09 3.55
CA GLN A 216 10.04 73.54 3.57
C GLN A 216 8.66 74.17 3.30
N THR A 217 8.13 74.92 4.26
CA THR A 217 6.88 75.68 4.13
C THR A 217 7.17 77.18 4.16
N ASP A 218 6.20 78.02 3.77
CA ASP A 218 6.34 79.48 3.77
C ASP A 218 6.63 80.07 5.17
N ALA A 219 6.38 79.30 6.24
CA ALA A 219 6.68 79.64 7.62
C ALA A 219 8.00 79.03 8.15
N GLY A 220 8.75 78.30 7.32
CA GLY A 220 9.99 77.61 7.69
C GLY A 220 9.94 76.08 7.54
N PRO A 221 11.03 75.36 7.85
CA PRO A 221 11.08 73.91 7.78
C PRO A 221 10.21 73.27 8.87
N VAL A 222 9.31 72.36 8.48
CA VAL A 222 8.41 71.61 9.37
C VAL A 222 8.73 70.13 9.29
N SER A 223 8.84 69.49 10.45
CA SER A 223 9.17 68.07 10.56
C SER A 223 7.91 67.24 10.76
N ILE A 224 7.64 66.30 9.85
CA ILE A 224 6.45 65.45 9.81
C ILE A 224 6.89 64.01 10.10
N GLU A 225 6.31 63.38 11.13
CA GLU A 225 6.52 61.96 11.40
C GLU A 225 5.95 61.13 10.25
N SER A 226 6.79 60.28 9.66
CA SER A 226 6.49 59.59 8.42
C SER A 226 6.43 58.09 8.66
N THR A 227 5.41 57.47 8.09
CA THR A 227 5.34 56.01 7.96
C THR A 227 5.88 55.64 6.58
N GLY A 228 6.40 54.43 6.38
CA GLY A 228 7.09 54.03 5.13
C GLY A 228 6.28 54.15 3.82
N MET A 229 5.04 54.64 3.88
CA MET A 229 4.11 54.86 2.77
C MET A 229 3.67 56.34 2.61
N THR A 230 4.30 57.30 3.32
CA THR A 230 3.94 58.73 3.21
C THR A 230 4.38 59.33 1.87
N VAL A 231 3.47 60.07 1.22
CA VAL A 231 3.71 60.68 -0.11
C VAL A 231 4.66 61.89 0.00
N LEU A 232 5.75 61.86 -0.77
CA LEU A 232 6.77 62.91 -0.82
C LEU A 232 6.44 63.98 -1.87
N GLN A 233 6.76 65.24 -1.57
CA GLN A 233 6.69 66.37 -2.48
C GLN A 233 8.08 66.79 -2.96
N PRO A 234 8.22 67.39 -4.16
CA PRO A 234 9.50 67.92 -4.63
C PRO A 234 10.07 68.94 -3.65
N GLY A 235 11.27 68.69 -3.13
CA GLY A 235 11.93 69.53 -2.11
C GLY A 235 11.86 68.99 -0.68
N ASP A 236 11.17 67.88 -0.44
CA ASP A 236 11.16 67.20 0.86
C ASP A 236 12.51 66.51 1.16
N LEU A 237 12.98 66.59 2.40
CA LEU A 237 14.13 65.84 2.91
C LEU A 237 13.65 64.70 3.81
N VAL A 238 14.19 63.50 3.63
CA VAL A 238 13.84 62.31 4.44
C VAL A 238 14.98 62.02 5.41
N ASN A 239 14.70 62.13 6.71
CA ASN A 239 15.59 61.71 7.77
C ASN A 239 15.24 60.29 8.21
N ILE A 240 16.23 59.42 8.23
CA ILE A 240 16.12 58.03 8.69
C ILE A 240 16.81 57.96 10.04
N ILE A 241 16.03 57.75 11.10
CA ILE A 241 16.56 57.58 12.46
C ILE A 241 16.60 56.08 12.73
N ALA A 242 17.81 55.51 12.66
CA ALA A 242 18.07 54.14 13.09
C ALA A 242 18.35 54.16 14.59
N GLY A 243 17.56 53.44 15.39
CA GLY A 243 17.79 53.35 16.84
C GLY A 243 19.11 52.61 17.12
N GLU A 244 20.11 53.32 17.64
CA GLU A 244 21.34 52.73 18.16
C GLU A 244 21.01 51.83 19.35
N SER A 245 21.55 50.61 19.33
CA SER A 245 21.50 49.71 20.48
C SER A 245 22.55 50.20 21.47
N GLU A 246 22.16 50.68 22.65
CA GLU A 246 23.11 51.00 23.71
C GLU A 246 23.95 49.75 24.07
N SER A 247 25.21 49.76 23.65
CA SER A 247 26.27 48.92 24.20
C SER A 247 26.90 49.66 25.39
N SER A 248 26.41 49.39 26.60
CA SER A 248 27.00 49.93 27.83
C SER A 248 28.13 49.01 28.32
N GLU A 249 29.39 49.39 28.04
CA GLU A 249 30.56 48.91 28.77
C GLU A 249 31.22 50.06 29.56
N GLN A 250 31.31 49.84 30.88
CA GLN A 250 32.33 50.28 31.84
C GLN A 250 32.50 51.77 32.22
N ALA A 251 32.26 52.07 33.51
CA ALA A 251 33.30 52.52 34.46
C ALA A 251 32.75 52.70 35.90
N GLY A 252 33.49 52.21 36.90
CA GLY A 252 33.40 52.69 38.29
C GLY A 252 33.27 51.61 39.37
N SER A 253 34.39 51.06 39.83
CA SER A 253 34.50 50.47 41.18
C SER A 253 34.50 51.58 42.25
N PRO A 254 34.15 51.27 43.50
CA PRO A 254 35.23 51.04 44.48
C PRO A 254 35.01 49.84 45.41
N VAL A 255 36.15 49.44 45.99
CA VAL A 255 36.45 48.32 46.90
C VAL A 255 36.02 48.62 48.35
N VAL A 256 35.81 47.54 49.16
CA VAL A 256 36.15 47.31 50.61
C VAL A 256 35.17 46.24 51.17
N THR A 257 35.46 44.93 51.11
CA THR A 257 36.16 43.99 52.04
C THR A 257 35.24 43.15 52.98
N PRO A 258 35.70 41.98 53.49
CA PRO A 258 34.90 40.74 53.52
C PRO A 258 34.54 40.18 54.91
N GLN A 259 33.54 39.31 54.99
CA GLN A 259 33.34 38.33 56.07
C GLN A 259 32.72 37.05 55.46
N SER A 260 33.48 35.96 55.30
CA SER A 260 33.66 34.86 56.26
C SER A 260 32.37 34.24 56.79
N GLY A 261 32.10 33.00 56.36
CA GLY A 261 31.55 31.97 57.25
C GLY A 261 30.45 31.08 56.69
N LYS A 262 30.74 29.77 56.72
CA LYS A 262 29.82 28.62 56.92
C LYS A 262 29.07 28.12 55.67
N SER A 263 29.56 27.06 55.03
CA SER A 263 29.49 25.62 55.40
C SER A 263 28.29 24.89 54.76
N LEU A 264 28.64 23.93 53.89
CA LEU A 264 27.91 22.72 53.44
C LEU A 264 27.11 22.01 54.58
N PRO A 265 26.22 21.00 54.34
CA PRO A 265 26.28 20.04 53.23
C PRO A 265 24.97 19.40 52.67
N ALA A 266 25.17 18.69 51.54
CA ALA A 266 24.71 17.35 51.16
C ALA A 266 23.24 16.89 51.29
N GLY A 267 22.78 16.27 50.20
CA GLY A 267 21.66 15.33 50.18
C GLY A 267 21.65 14.48 48.90
N ARG A 268 22.54 13.48 48.84
CA ARG A 268 22.50 12.36 47.89
C ARG A 268 21.20 11.56 48.07
N SER A 269 20.68 10.95 47.00
CA SER A 269 20.56 9.47 46.89
C SER A 269 20.09 9.01 45.52
N ALA A 270 20.91 8.15 44.91
CA ALA A 270 20.57 7.25 43.83
C ALA A 270 20.24 5.85 44.40
N LYS A 271 19.35 5.12 43.73
CA LYS A 271 19.20 3.64 43.67
C LYS A 271 18.02 3.39 42.72
N GLN A 272 18.12 2.75 41.56
CA GLN A 272 18.66 1.43 41.18
C GLN A 272 17.94 0.27 41.88
N GLN A 273 17.07 -0.43 41.14
CA GLN A 273 16.87 -1.87 41.26
C GLN A 273 16.23 -2.46 40.00
N GLU A 274 16.93 -3.47 39.47
CA GLU A 274 16.59 -4.40 38.39
C GLU A 274 15.65 -5.53 38.86
N ALA A 275 15.35 -6.44 37.90
CA ALA A 275 14.81 -7.81 37.99
C ALA A 275 13.29 -7.94 37.79
N GLY A 276 12.76 -8.83 36.94
CA GLY A 276 13.32 -9.91 36.13
C GLY A 276 12.25 -10.42 35.13
N SER A 277 12.65 -10.82 33.92
CA SER A 277 12.68 -12.21 33.41
C SER A 277 11.56 -13.15 33.86
N ALA A 278 10.72 -13.58 32.90
CA ALA A 278 10.10 -14.91 32.89
C ALA A 278 9.67 -15.29 31.47
N VAL A 279 10.47 -16.15 30.83
CA VAL A 279 10.13 -16.95 29.65
C VAL A 279 9.48 -18.24 30.17
N ALA A 280 8.32 -18.62 29.66
CA ALA A 280 7.71 -19.93 29.92
C ALA A 280 7.42 -20.63 28.58
N ASP A 281 8.28 -21.62 28.32
CA ASP A 281 8.20 -22.65 27.31
C ASP A 281 7.16 -23.70 27.73
N GLN A 282 6.27 -24.10 26.83
CA GLN A 282 5.35 -25.22 27.08
C GLN A 282 5.27 -26.11 25.84
N ARG A 283 6.20 -27.08 25.80
CA ARG A 283 6.07 -28.33 25.04
C ARG A 283 5.35 -29.36 25.90
N VAL A 284 4.27 -29.93 25.38
CA VAL A 284 3.77 -31.25 25.82
C VAL A 284 3.54 -32.09 24.58
N GLY A 285 4.28 -33.22 24.50
CA GLY A 285 4.16 -34.24 23.46
C GLY A 285 3.08 -35.29 23.78
N PRO A 286 2.91 -36.28 22.88
CA PRO A 286 1.71 -37.10 22.78
C PRO A 286 1.79 -38.39 23.63
N LYS A 287 0.62 -38.92 23.97
CA LYS A 287 0.35 -40.33 24.23
C LYS A 287 -1.01 -40.70 23.63
#